data_AF-A0A930JXR1-F1
#
_entry.id   AF-A0A930JXR1-F1
#
_cell.length_a   1.000
_cell.length_b   1.000
_cell.length_c   1.000
_cell.angle_alpha   90.00
_cell.angle_beta   90.00
_cell.angle_gamma   90.00
#
_symmetry.space_group_name_H-M   'P 1'
#
loop_
_entity.id
_entity.type
_entity.pdbx_description
1 polymer ?
#
loop_
_entity_poly.entity_id
_entity_poly.type
_entity_poly.pdbx_seq_one_letter_code
_entity_poly.pdbx_strand_id
1 'polypeptide(L)'
;MKKKLLLALTLLLTGTLMMHASYADEVTVPGANANGRVGALMPYTRYDSETARLGGGATLVKSTNWKRMDIATQASKQSYIELPSNGSYAEWTMKTSANGVTLRFTLPDTSNGMGQDGSLDVYINDKKVQTIDLTSYYMWQYFSGGHPSDSNDGGPGCFAFDETHFLLNKPLHPNDRIRIQSSGAKGLKYGVDFIETEIVPEEIERPAGAISVTDSKYKQYVHGKDYLKAFEEALKDADAGSKKLYIPAGTYELSGIWYMFGSDVKITGAGIWYTNLKFTNPNKSGGGISGGNGKHGPDDYCKNMDISNFYINSSLRSRYNQEAVYKCFMDVFKGGSAIHDIWEDHFECGFWIADYNGTIDYSNNLKIYNCRIRNNFADGVNFCQGTSNATVYNCSIRNNGDDGLAMWNDDYLGAHDEKNNTFAYNTIEFIWRAGGIAIYGGDGHKVYNNYLADMFMASGIHLNDNFRGPKFQATQNISFDNNVLVRCGTNDDSWHEDLAAVDVRGGVRNVTFNNTKIYDSPFDAIRIIKGPTDIVFKNTEILGASLAGQTTKYSTWEHSTGAIRLE
;
A
#
# COMPACT_ATOMS: atom_id res chain seq x y z
N MET A 1 59.20 -9.39 -62.35
CA MET A 1 58.84 -8.48 -61.22
C MET A 1 57.44 -8.84 -60.74
N LYS A 2 57.31 -9.56 -59.61
CA LYS A 2 56.02 -9.86 -58.95
C LYS A 2 55.82 -8.86 -57.81
N LYS A 3 54.78 -8.02 -57.87
CA LYS A 3 54.33 -7.23 -56.71
C LYS A 3 53.21 -7.99 -56.00
N LYS A 4 53.46 -8.39 -54.74
CA LYS A 4 52.44 -8.91 -53.82
C LYS A 4 51.67 -7.72 -53.25
N LEU A 5 50.35 -7.75 -53.35
CA LEU A 5 49.45 -6.83 -52.65
C LEU A 5 49.05 -7.53 -51.34
N LEU A 6 49.45 -6.95 -50.19
CA LEU A 6 49.01 -7.38 -48.87
C LEU A 6 47.68 -6.66 -48.57
N LEU A 7 46.59 -7.41 -48.43
CA LEU A 7 45.33 -6.89 -47.95
C LEU A 7 45.32 -7.07 -46.42
N ALA A 8 45.39 -5.96 -45.68
CA ALA A 8 45.23 -5.96 -44.23
C ALA A 8 43.73 -6.11 -43.91
N LEU A 9 43.36 -7.20 -43.26
CA LEU A 9 42.01 -7.44 -42.77
C LEU A 9 41.91 -6.83 -41.36
N THR A 10 41.35 -5.63 -41.27
CA THR A 10 41.03 -4.99 -39.98
C THR A 10 39.77 -5.64 -39.42
N LEU A 11 39.93 -6.52 -38.44
CA LEU A 11 38.82 -7.13 -37.71
C LEU A 11 38.24 -6.08 -36.74
N LEU A 12 37.20 -5.36 -37.14
CA LEU A 12 36.39 -4.58 -36.19
C LEU A 12 35.59 -5.57 -35.34
N LEU A 13 36.06 -5.85 -34.11
CA LEU A 13 35.19 -6.36 -33.06
C LEU A 13 34.19 -5.26 -32.71
N THR A 14 33.01 -5.32 -33.31
CA THR A 14 31.83 -4.64 -32.76
C THR A 14 31.39 -5.45 -31.54
N GLY A 15 31.91 -5.06 -30.37
CA GLY A 15 31.36 -5.52 -29.10
C GLY A 15 29.93 -5.02 -29.01
N THR A 16 28.97 -5.87 -29.35
CA THR A 16 27.59 -5.69 -28.93
C THR A 16 27.62 -5.81 -27.41
N LEU A 17 27.55 -4.67 -26.71
CA LEU A 17 27.13 -4.63 -25.31
C LEU A 17 25.75 -5.29 -25.28
N MET A 18 25.70 -6.59 -24.98
CA MET A 18 24.47 -7.19 -24.51
C MET A 18 24.15 -6.49 -23.19
N MET A 19 23.27 -5.49 -23.21
CA MET A 19 22.66 -4.99 -21.99
C MET A 19 21.97 -6.19 -21.36
N HIS A 20 22.42 -6.59 -20.18
CA HIS A 20 21.73 -7.60 -19.39
C HIS A 20 20.35 -7.02 -19.04
N ALA A 21 19.28 -7.73 -19.37
CA ALA A 21 17.94 -7.32 -19.00
C ALA A 21 17.84 -7.28 -17.46
N SER A 22 17.23 -6.24 -16.92
CA SER A 22 16.98 -6.14 -15.47
C SER A 22 15.77 -6.98 -15.06
N TYR A 23 15.64 -7.30 -13.78
CA TYR A 23 14.46 -8.02 -13.27
C TYR A 23 13.16 -7.24 -13.51
N ALA A 24 13.22 -5.90 -13.49
CA ALA A 24 12.10 -5.08 -13.92
C ALA A 24 11.69 -5.38 -15.36
N ASP A 25 12.63 -5.60 -16.29
CA ASP A 25 12.33 -5.81 -17.71
C ASP A 25 11.62 -7.15 -17.97
N GLU A 26 11.65 -8.10 -17.03
CA GLU A 26 10.91 -9.37 -17.11
C GLU A 26 9.39 -9.16 -17.03
N VAL A 27 8.94 -8.01 -16.51
CA VAL A 27 7.53 -7.71 -16.25
C VAL A 27 6.99 -6.74 -17.29
N THR A 28 6.02 -7.19 -18.07
CA THR A 28 5.30 -6.31 -19.00
C THR A 28 4.10 -5.67 -18.29
N VAL A 29 4.08 -4.34 -18.24
CA VAL A 29 2.94 -3.57 -17.75
C VAL A 29 2.06 -3.22 -18.95
N PRO A 30 0.82 -3.72 -19.03
CA PRO A 30 -0.08 -3.38 -20.13
C PRO A 30 -0.31 -1.86 -20.18
N GLY A 31 -0.43 -1.28 -21.37
CA GLY A 31 -0.82 0.13 -21.50
C GLY A 31 -2.25 0.40 -21.01
N ALA A 32 -2.62 1.68 -20.94
CA ALA A 32 -3.98 2.10 -20.62
C ALA A 32 -4.99 1.48 -21.60
N ASN A 33 -6.10 0.95 -21.08
CA ASN A 33 -7.13 0.30 -21.90
C ASN A 33 -8.54 0.63 -21.38
N ALA A 34 -9.28 1.43 -22.13
CA ALA A 34 -10.64 1.86 -21.76
C ALA A 34 -11.67 0.72 -21.65
N ASN A 35 -11.42 -0.39 -22.35
CA ASN A 35 -12.26 -1.60 -22.33
C ASN A 35 -11.60 -2.73 -21.51
N GLY A 36 -10.47 -2.44 -20.86
CA GLY A 36 -9.72 -3.40 -20.05
C GLY A 36 -10.27 -3.49 -18.62
N ARG A 37 -9.60 -4.30 -17.80
CA ARG A 37 -9.89 -4.33 -16.36
C ARG A 37 -9.56 -2.97 -15.72
N VAL A 38 -10.25 -2.67 -14.64
CA VAL A 38 -9.93 -1.56 -13.75
C VAL A 38 -9.69 -2.15 -12.37
N GLY A 39 -8.65 -1.68 -11.69
CA GLY A 39 -8.23 -2.24 -10.41
C GLY A 39 -7.31 -3.45 -10.54
N ALA A 40 -6.77 -3.85 -9.40
CA ALA A 40 -5.91 -5.02 -9.25
C ALA A 40 -6.70 -6.32 -9.41
N LEU A 41 -6.04 -7.31 -10.00
CA LEU A 41 -6.52 -8.68 -10.10
C LEU A 41 -5.85 -9.45 -8.96
N MET A 42 -6.64 -9.82 -7.98
CA MET A 42 -6.21 -10.51 -6.78
C MET A 42 -6.88 -11.89 -6.67
N PRO A 43 -6.25 -12.88 -6.02
CA PRO A 43 -6.77 -14.24 -5.95
C PRO A 43 -7.97 -14.38 -5.02
N TYR A 44 -8.23 -13.38 -4.17
CA TYR A 44 -9.29 -13.43 -3.18
C TYR A 44 -10.66 -13.03 -3.73
N THR A 45 -11.70 -13.57 -3.10
CA THR A 45 -13.10 -13.14 -3.25
C THR A 45 -13.55 -12.46 -1.97
N ARG A 46 -14.13 -11.26 -2.06
CA ARG A 46 -14.68 -10.52 -0.92
C ARG A 46 -16.14 -10.91 -0.63
N TYR A 47 -16.46 -11.02 0.66
CA TYR A 47 -17.81 -11.16 1.20
C TYR A 47 -18.07 -10.02 2.18
N ASP A 48 -18.89 -9.08 1.74
CA ASP A 48 -19.08 -7.76 2.36
C ASP A 48 -20.16 -7.78 3.45
N SER A 49 -20.14 -6.78 4.35
CA SER A 49 -21.02 -6.65 5.52
C SER A 49 -22.51 -6.74 5.13
N GLU A 50 -22.90 -6.04 4.07
CA GLU A 50 -24.29 -5.97 3.59
C GLU A 50 -24.85 -7.31 3.07
N THR A 51 -23.98 -8.29 2.81
CA THR A 51 -24.37 -9.60 2.28
C THR A 51 -24.38 -10.69 3.35
N ALA A 52 -23.99 -10.37 4.57
CA ALA A 52 -23.94 -11.31 5.68
C ALA A 52 -25.33 -11.60 6.24
N ARG A 53 -25.55 -12.85 6.64
CA ARG A 53 -26.62 -13.21 7.56
C ARG A 53 -26.17 -12.92 8.99
N LEU A 54 -26.93 -12.07 9.67
CA LEU A 54 -26.65 -11.67 11.05
C LEU A 54 -27.41 -12.53 12.06
N GLY A 55 -26.87 -12.68 13.26
CA GLY A 55 -27.60 -13.28 14.38
C GLY A 55 -26.92 -13.05 15.73
N GLY A 56 -27.53 -13.60 16.80
CA GLY A 56 -27.01 -13.48 18.17
C GLY A 56 -26.90 -12.04 18.69
N GLY A 57 -27.71 -11.11 18.17
CA GLY A 57 -27.66 -9.69 18.53
C GLY A 57 -26.77 -8.82 17.64
N ALA A 58 -26.12 -9.38 16.62
CA ALA A 58 -25.37 -8.60 15.64
C ALA A 58 -26.27 -7.65 14.85
N THR A 59 -25.76 -6.46 14.53
CA THR A 59 -26.47 -5.44 13.75
C THR A 59 -25.59 -4.86 12.65
N LEU A 60 -26.22 -4.39 11.56
CA LEU A 60 -25.52 -3.66 10.51
C LEU A 60 -25.49 -2.17 10.89
N VAL A 61 -24.31 -1.65 11.16
CA VAL A 61 -24.07 -0.23 11.44
C VAL A 61 -23.76 0.47 10.12
N LYS A 62 -24.40 1.62 9.87
CA LYS A 62 -24.22 2.40 8.64
C LYS A 62 -24.04 3.88 8.95
N SER A 63 -23.22 4.58 8.17
CA SER A 63 -23.25 6.04 8.09
C SER A 63 -23.87 6.47 6.77
N THR A 64 -24.99 7.19 6.81
CA THR A 64 -25.68 7.67 5.61
C THR A 64 -25.34 9.11 5.26
N ASN A 65 -24.76 9.84 6.20
CA ASN A 65 -24.42 11.25 6.05
C ASN A 65 -22.91 11.48 6.05
N TRP A 66 -22.08 10.44 6.10
CA TRP A 66 -20.62 10.57 6.08
C TRP A 66 -20.04 11.36 7.26
N LYS A 67 -20.70 11.33 8.41
CA LYS A 67 -20.24 12.04 9.60
C LYS A 67 -18.93 11.42 10.09
N ARG A 68 -17.86 12.22 10.14
CA ARG A 68 -16.51 11.71 10.43
C ARG A 68 -16.27 11.10 11.81
N MET A 69 -17.20 11.31 12.74
CA MET A 69 -17.16 10.68 14.06
C MET A 69 -17.73 9.24 14.06
N ASP A 70 -18.42 8.85 13.00
CA ASP A 70 -19.00 7.52 12.89
C ASP A 70 -17.93 6.55 12.36
N ILE A 71 -17.59 5.51 13.11
CA ILE A 71 -16.63 4.47 12.67
C ILE A 71 -17.02 3.90 11.30
N ALA A 72 -18.32 3.80 11.02
CA ALA A 72 -18.84 3.25 9.78
C ALA A 72 -18.35 3.99 8.54
N THR A 73 -17.95 5.27 8.61
CA THR A 73 -17.39 5.98 7.43
C THR A 73 -16.05 5.43 6.95
N GLN A 74 -15.38 4.60 7.75
CA GLN A 74 -14.11 3.94 7.42
C GLN A 74 -14.29 2.48 6.97
N ALA A 75 -15.54 2.00 6.89
CA ALA A 75 -15.91 0.64 6.46
C ALA A 75 -16.30 0.59 4.98
N SER A 76 -16.29 -0.60 4.36
CA SER A 76 -16.74 -0.74 2.98
C SER A 76 -18.20 -0.33 2.84
N LYS A 77 -18.45 0.52 1.83
CA LYS A 77 -19.78 1.11 1.60
C LYS A 77 -20.39 1.73 2.87
N GLN A 78 -19.53 2.29 3.71
CA GLN A 78 -19.89 3.02 4.91
C GLN A 78 -20.68 2.16 5.91
N SER A 79 -20.43 0.84 5.92
CA SER A 79 -21.15 -0.08 6.80
C SER A 79 -20.33 -1.27 7.26
N TYR A 80 -20.52 -1.66 8.52
CA TYR A 80 -19.91 -2.85 9.11
C TYR A 80 -20.91 -3.54 10.05
N ILE A 81 -20.60 -4.76 10.44
CA ILE A 81 -21.43 -5.57 11.34
C ILE A 81 -20.89 -5.41 12.76
N GLU A 82 -21.68 -4.81 13.66
CA GLU A 82 -21.36 -4.80 15.09
C GLU A 82 -21.72 -6.16 15.71
N LEU A 83 -20.79 -6.72 16.47
CA LEU A 83 -20.93 -7.93 17.28
C LEU A 83 -20.88 -7.52 18.77
N PRO A 84 -22.01 -7.06 19.33
CA PRO A 84 -22.01 -6.36 20.63
C PRO A 84 -21.86 -7.27 21.85
N SER A 85 -22.03 -8.59 21.69
CA SER A 85 -22.07 -9.52 22.83
C SER A 85 -21.68 -10.94 22.43
N ASN A 86 -21.48 -11.80 23.43
CA ASN A 86 -21.21 -13.22 23.21
C ASN A 86 -22.31 -13.85 22.34
N GLY A 87 -21.90 -14.58 21.29
CA GLY A 87 -22.80 -15.23 20.36
C GLY A 87 -23.27 -14.36 19.20
N SER A 88 -23.01 -13.05 19.20
CA SER A 88 -23.28 -12.18 18.04
C SER A 88 -22.40 -12.60 16.86
N TYR A 89 -22.98 -12.72 15.66
CA TYR A 89 -22.24 -13.23 14.49
C TYR A 89 -22.62 -12.60 13.15
N ALA A 90 -21.67 -12.70 12.22
CA ALA A 90 -21.83 -12.51 10.80
C ALA A 90 -21.57 -13.84 10.07
N GLU A 91 -22.44 -14.24 9.15
CA GLU A 91 -22.34 -15.50 8.41
C GLU A 91 -22.51 -15.30 6.90
N TRP A 92 -21.61 -15.88 6.11
CA TRP A 92 -21.67 -15.86 4.64
C TRP A 92 -21.71 -17.27 4.07
N THR A 93 -22.34 -17.41 2.91
CA THR A 93 -22.31 -18.65 2.12
C THR A 93 -21.24 -18.52 1.04
N MET A 94 -20.31 -19.46 1.02
CA MET A 94 -19.16 -19.45 0.13
C MET A 94 -19.56 -19.67 -1.33
N LYS A 95 -19.03 -18.83 -2.23
CA LYS A 95 -19.15 -18.95 -3.68
C LYS A 95 -17.98 -19.74 -4.29
N THR A 96 -16.84 -19.73 -3.61
CA THR A 96 -15.57 -20.30 -4.06
C THR A 96 -14.98 -21.21 -2.99
N SER A 97 -14.09 -22.12 -3.40
CA SER A 97 -13.24 -22.84 -2.43
C SER A 97 -12.19 -21.89 -1.87
N ALA A 98 -11.79 -22.09 -0.61
CA ALA A 98 -10.74 -21.29 0.03
C ALA A 98 -10.12 -22.03 1.23
N ASN A 99 -8.88 -21.71 1.55
CA ASN A 99 -8.19 -22.14 2.77
C ASN A 99 -7.47 -20.98 3.48
N GLY A 100 -7.29 -19.83 2.81
CA GLY A 100 -6.84 -18.58 3.42
C GLY A 100 -8.01 -17.61 3.59
N VAL A 101 -8.04 -16.92 4.74
CA VAL A 101 -9.03 -15.89 5.05
C VAL A 101 -8.32 -14.65 5.58
N THR A 102 -8.65 -13.49 5.03
CA THR A 102 -8.37 -12.18 5.63
C THR A 102 -9.66 -11.62 6.20
N LEU A 103 -9.64 -11.18 7.44
CA LEU A 103 -10.75 -10.51 8.11
C LEU A 103 -10.39 -9.05 8.31
N ARG A 104 -11.24 -8.12 7.82
CA ARG A 104 -11.17 -6.71 8.21
C ARG A 104 -12.12 -6.45 9.37
N PHE A 105 -11.60 -5.95 10.49
CA PHE A 105 -12.31 -5.86 11.75
C PHE A 105 -12.06 -4.52 12.46
N THR A 106 -12.89 -4.22 13.46
CA THR A 106 -12.66 -3.14 14.42
C THR A 106 -12.91 -3.64 15.85
N LEU A 107 -12.18 -3.09 16.82
CA LEU A 107 -12.43 -3.22 18.24
C LEU A 107 -11.91 -1.95 18.96
N PRO A 108 -12.40 -1.65 20.18
CA PRO A 108 -12.08 -0.41 20.87
C PRO A 108 -10.59 -0.28 21.21
N ASP A 109 -10.10 0.95 21.24
CA ASP A 109 -8.81 1.28 21.84
C ASP A 109 -8.89 1.31 23.37
N THR A 110 -7.73 1.33 24.03
CA THR A 110 -7.59 1.67 25.44
C THR A 110 -7.44 3.17 25.62
N SER A 111 -7.74 3.68 26.83
CA SER A 111 -7.70 5.13 27.09
C SER A 111 -6.31 5.76 26.93
N ASN A 112 -5.24 4.97 27.03
CA ASN A 112 -3.86 5.42 26.85
C ASN A 112 -3.32 5.15 25.43
N GLY A 113 -4.16 4.69 24.50
CA GLY A 113 -3.78 4.44 23.11
C GLY A 113 -3.01 3.14 22.87
N MET A 114 -2.77 2.31 23.89
CA MET A 114 -1.90 1.15 23.75
C MET A 114 -2.57 -0.06 23.07
N GLY A 115 -3.82 0.10 22.61
CA GLY A 115 -4.64 -0.99 22.12
C GLY A 115 -5.01 -2.00 23.21
N GLN A 116 -5.78 -2.99 22.82
CA GLN A 116 -6.12 -4.16 23.64
C GLN A 116 -6.36 -5.37 22.76
N ASP A 117 -6.15 -6.53 23.36
CA ASP A 117 -6.37 -7.81 22.70
C ASP A 117 -7.81 -8.29 22.87
N GLY A 118 -8.30 -8.98 21.86
CA GLY A 118 -9.58 -9.65 21.84
C GLY A 118 -9.54 -10.89 20.95
N SER A 119 -10.70 -11.51 20.73
CA SER A 119 -10.77 -12.65 19.80
C SER A 119 -12.17 -12.86 19.24
N LEU A 120 -12.21 -13.45 18.05
CA LEU A 120 -13.44 -13.93 17.41
C LEU A 120 -13.29 -15.43 17.13
N ASP A 121 -14.41 -16.13 17.11
CA ASP A 121 -14.47 -17.54 16.75
C ASP A 121 -14.91 -17.70 15.29
N VAL A 122 -14.27 -18.63 14.60
CA VAL A 122 -14.61 -19.01 13.22
C VAL A 122 -15.35 -20.35 13.25
N TYR A 123 -16.52 -20.39 12.63
CA TYR A 123 -17.33 -21.59 12.44
C TYR A 123 -17.47 -21.90 10.95
N ILE A 124 -17.46 -23.18 10.62
CA ILE A 124 -17.81 -23.68 9.28
C ILE A 124 -18.97 -24.67 9.43
N ASN A 125 -20.09 -24.40 8.78
CA ASN A 125 -21.32 -25.22 8.85
C ASN A 125 -21.72 -25.51 10.30
N ASP A 126 -21.84 -24.45 11.10
CA ASP A 126 -22.24 -24.46 12.52
C ASP A 126 -21.26 -25.17 13.49
N LYS A 127 -20.10 -25.61 13.01
CA LYS A 127 -19.04 -26.18 13.86
C LYS A 127 -17.89 -25.20 14.02
N LYS A 128 -17.49 -24.92 15.26
CA LYS A 128 -16.31 -24.11 15.54
C LYS A 128 -15.07 -24.80 14.95
N VAL A 129 -14.28 -24.06 14.19
CA VAL A 129 -13.05 -24.56 13.52
C VAL A 129 -11.80 -24.00 14.20
N GLN A 130 -11.82 -22.72 14.58
CA GLN A 130 -10.71 -22.08 15.30
C GLN A 130 -11.17 -20.78 15.98
N THR A 131 -10.30 -20.25 16.85
CA THR A 131 -10.39 -18.89 17.39
C THR A 131 -9.27 -18.07 16.74
N ILE A 132 -9.55 -16.81 16.43
CA ILE A 132 -8.59 -15.86 15.87
C ILE A 132 -8.35 -14.74 16.87
N ASP A 133 -7.08 -14.46 17.15
CA ASP A 133 -6.67 -13.39 18.03
C ASP A 133 -6.70 -12.07 17.26
N LEU A 134 -7.21 -11.03 17.92
CA LEU A 134 -7.31 -9.67 17.41
C LEU A 134 -6.59 -8.73 18.38
N THR A 135 -6.08 -7.62 17.86
CA THR A 135 -5.53 -6.55 18.69
C THR A 135 -5.82 -5.20 18.06
N SER A 136 -6.07 -4.18 18.89
CA SER A 136 -6.14 -2.79 18.44
C SER A 136 -4.80 -2.05 18.59
N TYR A 137 -3.69 -2.76 18.86
CA TYR A 137 -2.37 -2.17 19.05
C TYR A 137 -1.88 -1.31 17.88
N TYR A 138 -2.14 -1.73 16.65
CA TYR A 138 -1.75 -1.00 15.43
C TYR A 138 -2.80 0.03 14.99
N MET A 139 -4.01 -0.08 15.53
CA MET A 139 -5.15 0.75 15.18
C MET A 139 -5.11 2.09 15.89
N TRP A 140 -6.04 2.95 15.49
CA TRP A 140 -6.39 4.19 16.16
C TRP A 140 -5.31 5.28 16.08
N GLN A 141 -5.63 6.30 15.29
CA GLN A 141 -4.94 7.58 15.26
C GLN A 141 -6.00 8.68 15.41
N TYR A 142 -5.72 9.70 16.22
CA TYR A 142 -6.73 10.70 16.59
C TYR A 142 -6.40 12.07 16.02
N PHE A 143 -7.41 12.81 15.53
CA PHE A 143 -7.21 14.08 14.83
C PHE A 143 -8.10 15.20 15.36
N SER A 144 -7.74 15.82 16.48
CA SER A 144 -8.33 17.11 16.87
C SER A 144 -8.10 18.21 15.81
N GLY A 145 -6.97 18.12 15.08
CA GLY A 145 -6.65 18.90 13.89
C GLY A 145 -5.17 18.72 13.49
N GLY A 146 -4.88 18.80 12.19
CA GLY A 146 -3.53 18.69 11.63
C GLY A 146 -2.93 17.29 11.69
N HIS A 147 -2.01 17.08 12.64
CA HIS A 147 -1.24 15.84 12.80
C HIS A 147 -1.93 14.85 13.75
N PRO A 148 -1.71 13.54 13.57
CA PRO A 148 -2.31 12.53 14.45
C PRO A 148 -1.74 12.58 15.87
N SER A 149 -2.59 12.21 16.83
CA SER A 149 -2.22 11.81 18.18
C SER A 149 -2.32 10.28 18.32
N ASP A 150 -1.37 9.69 19.04
CA ASP A 150 -1.32 8.26 19.36
C ASP A 150 -2.28 7.86 20.50
N SER A 151 -3.03 8.81 21.06
CA SER A 151 -4.04 8.57 22.09
C SER A 151 -5.20 9.54 21.90
N ASN A 152 -6.38 9.18 22.41
CA ASN A 152 -7.59 9.95 22.19
C ASN A 152 -7.45 11.39 22.67
N ASP A 153 -7.51 12.34 21.72
CA ASP A 153 -7.40 13.77 21.93
C ASP A 153 -8.76 14.51 21.83
N GLY A 154 -9.85 13.75 21.73
CA GLY A 154 -11.21 14.25 21.52
C GLY A 154 -11.59 14.47 20.05
N GLY A 155 -10.68 14.31 19.10
CA GLY A 155 -10.97 14.29 17.66
C GLY A 155 -11.55 12.94 17.19
N PRO A 156 -11.91 12.81 15.89
CA PRO A 156 -12.27 11.52 15.32
C PRO A 156 -11.14 10.50 15.46
N GLY A 157 -11.51 9.28 15.84
CA GLY A 157 -10.64 8.12 15.75
C GLY A 157 -10.60 7.62 14.30
N CYS A 158 -9.42 7.71 13.70
CA CYS A 158 -9.07 7.26 12.36
C CYS A 158 -8.30 5.95 12.45
N PHE A 159 -8.04 5.31 11.31
CA PHE A 159 -7.44 3.97 11.27
C PHE A 159 -8.23 3.00 12.19
N ALA A 160 -9.56 3.14 12.16
CA ALA A 160 -10.47 2.48 13.10
C ALA A 160 -10.75 1.02 12.73
N PHE A 161 -10.22 0.54 11.60
CA PHE A 161 -10.26 -0.85 11.19
C PHE A 161 -8.84 -1.34 10.95
N ASP A 162 -8.63 -2.64 11.12
CA ASP A 162 -7.40 -3.36 10.79
C ASP A 162 -7.74 -4.69 10.11
N GLU A 163 -6.71 -5.37 9.60
CA GLU A 163 -6.84 -6.69 9.01
C GLU A 163 -6.03 -7.73 9.78
N THR A 164 -6.58 -8.94 9.87
CA THR A 164 -5.84 -10.14 10.29
C THR A 164 -6.05 -11.22 9.26
N HIS A 165 -5.07 -12.11 9.11
CA HIS A 165 -5.16 -13.22 8.15
C HIS A 165 -4.77 -14.54 8.79
N PHE A 166 -5.40 -15.61 8.32
CA PHE A 166 -5.20 -16.95 8.87
C PHE A 166 -5.51 -18.04 7.86
N LEU A 167 -4.79 -19.15 7.99
CA LEU A 167 -5.15 -20.40 7.34
C LEU A 167 -6.25 -21.09 8.14
N LEU A 168 -7.21 -21.67 7.43
CA LEU A 168 -8.27 -22.47 8.04
C LEU A 168 -7.78 -23.88 8.34
N ASN A 169 -8.08 -24.37 9.55
CA ASN A 169 -7.87 -25.78 9.92
C ASN A 169 -8.75 -26.75 9.10
N LYS A 170 -9.75 -26.22 8.39
CA LYS A 170 -10.61 -26.96 7.46
C LYS A 170 -10.89 -26.07 6.25
N PRO A 171 -10.56 -26.50 5.01
CA PRO A 171 -10.85 -25.72 3.82
C PRO A 171 -12.35 -25.55 3.62
N LEU A 172 -12.72 -24.43 3.00
CA LEU A 172 -14.05 -24.10 2.55
C LEU A 172 -14.27 -24.61 1.12
N HIS A 173 -15.49 -25.03 0.85
CA HIS A 173 -16.01 -25.34 -0.47
C HIS A 173 -17.21 -24.45 -0.82
N PRO A 174 -17.57 -24.31 -2.10
CA PRO A 174 -18.82 -23.65 -2.47
C PRO A 174 -20.01 -24.22 -1.70
N ASN A 175 -20.87 -23.33 -1.20
CA ASN A 175 -22.02 -23.57 -0.33
C ASN A 175 -21.72 -23.88 1.15
N ASP A 176 -20.44 -23.99 1.55
CA ASP A 176 -20.13 -23.95 2.99
C ASP A 176 -20.54 -22.59 3.58
N ARG A 177 -20.96 -22.59 4.84
CA ARG A 177 -21.23 -21.36 5.61
C ARG A 177 -20.06 -21.07 6.52
N ILE A 178 -19.35 -19.96 6.27
CA ILE A 178 -18.38 -19.42 7.22
C ILE A 178 -19.08 -18.39 8.11
N ARG A 179 -18.88 -18.50 9.42
CA ARG A 179 -19.41 -17.56 10.41
C ARG A 179 -18.29 -17.05 11.30
N ILE A 180 -18.22 -15.73 11.43
CA ILE A 180 -17.37 -15.01 12.38
C ILE A 180 -18.24 -14.59 13.55
N GLN A 181 -17.92 -15.06 14.75
CA GLN A 181 -18.78 -14.94 15.93
C GLN A 181 -17.99 -14.43 17.14
N SER A 182 -18.57 -13.48 17.87
CA SER A 182 -18.00 -13.04 19.16
C SER A 182 -18.08 -14.17 20.18
N SER A 183 -16.95 -14.48 20.79
CA SER A 183 -16.84 -15.39 21.94
C SER A 183 -17.21 -14.71 23.28
N GLY A 184 -17.48 -13.41 23.25
CA GLY A 184 -17.57 -12.57 24.45
C GLY A 184 -16.22 -12.27 25.10
N ALA A 185 -15.10 -12.62 24.45
CA ALA A 185 -13.76 -12.35 24.96
C ALA A 185 -13.61 -10.89 25.38
N LYS A 186 -13.13 -10.69 26.62
CA LYS A 186 -12.89 -9.38 27.25
C LYS A 186 -14.11 -8.45 27.37
N GLY A 187 -15.33 -8.93 27.05
CA GLY A 187 -16.54 -8.11 27.07
C GLY A 187 -16.53 -6.96 26.06
N LEU A 188 -15.72 -7.06 25.00
CA LEU A 188 -15.60 -6.02 23.98
C LEU A 188 -16.72 -6.11 22.95
N LYS A 189 -17.03 -4.96 22.35
CA LYS A 189 -17.80 -4.89 21.12
C LYS A 189 -16.85 -5.01 19.93
N TYR A 190 -17.05 -6.00 19.09
CA TYR A 190 -16.26 -6.16 17.87
C TYR A 190 -17.06 -5.64 16.69
N GLY A 191 -16.38 -5.27 15.61
CA GLY A 191 -16.98 -5.01 14.32
C GLY A 191 -16.31 -5.86 13.25
N VAL A 192 -17.10 -6.33 12.28
CA VAL A 192 -16.62 -7.03 11.10
C VAL A 192 -17.07 -6.26 9.87
N ASP A 193 -16.10 -5.83 9.06
CA ASP A 193 -16.38 -5.16 7.80
C ASP A 193 -16.66 -6.22 6.72
N PHE A 194 -15.62 -6.99 6.36
CA PHE A 194 -15.73 -8.06 5.39
C PHE A 194 -14.72 -9.17 5.67
N ILE A 195 -14.91 -10.28 4.97
CA ILE A 195 -13.87 -11.30 4.78
C ILE A 195 -13.44 -11.35 3.31
N GLU A 196 -12.16 -11.55 3.08
CA GLU A 196 -11.57 -11.93 1.79
C GLU A 196 -11.10 -13.38 1.91
N THR A 197 -11.51 -14.25 0.98
CA THR A 197 -11.13 -15.67 1.01
C THR A 197 -10.45 -16.08 -0.28
N GLU A 198 -9.39 -16.89 -0.20
CA GLU A 198 -8.63 -17.36 -1.36
C GLU A 198 -8.16 -18.80 -1.19
N ILE A 199 -7.82 -19.42 -2.34
CA ILE A 199 -7.01 -20.63 -2.35
C ILE A 199 -5.55 -20.18 -2.23
N VAL A 200 -4.94 -20.54 -1.12
CA VAL A 200 -3.52 -20.32 -0.85
C VAL A 200 -2.72 -21.26 -1.75
N PRO A 201 -1.80 -20.74 -2.60
CA PRO A 201 -0.92 -21.56 -3.42
C PRO A 201 -0.06 -22.51 -2.57
N GLU A 202 0.48 -23.55 -3.18
CA GLU A 202 1.49 -24.40 -2.52
C GLU A 202 2.72 -23.59 -2.11
N GLU A 203 3.41 -24.07 -1.08
CA GLU A 203 4.67 -23.49 -0.61
C GLU A 203 5.72 -23.45 -1.76
N ILE A 204 6.41 -22.32 -1.90
CA ILE A 204 7.51 -22.20 -2.86
C ILE A 204 8.75 -22.86 -2.27
N GLU A 205 9.20 -23.95 -2.90
CA GLU A 205 10.41 -24.66 -2.49
C GLU A 205 11.68 -23.82 -2.69
N ARG A 206 12.71 -24.11 -1.88
CA ARG A 206 14.04 -23.50 -2.01
C ARG A 206 14.57 -23.65 -3.44
N PRO A 207 14.84 -22.54 -4.17
CA PRO A 207 15.40 -22.63 -5.51
C PRO A 207 16.77 -23.32 -5.51
N ALA A 208 17.04 -24.09 -6.57
CA ALA A 208 18.32 -24.79 -6.71
C ALA A 208 19.52 -23.82 -6.59
N GLY A 209 20.46 -24.16 -5.72
CA GLY A 209 21.67 -23.36 -5.45
C GLY A 209 21.46 -22.11 -4.60
N ALA A 210 20.22 -21.77 -4.20
CA ALA A 210 19.97 -20.64 -3.31
C ALA A 210 20.59 -20.88 -1.95
N ILE A 211 21.13 -19.82 -1.35
CA ILE A 211 21.51 -19.79 0.07
C ILE A 211 20.24 -19.60 0.88
N SER A 212 20.10 -20.29 2.02
CA SER A 212 18.95 -20.09 2.91
C SER A 212 19.36 -19.42 4.22
N VAL A 213 18.55 -18.48 4.70
CA VAL A 213 18.77 -17.81 6.00
C VAL A 213 18.82 -18.78 7.18
N THR A 214 18.30 -20.01 7.02
CA THR A 214 18.33 -21.06 8.05
C THR A 214 19.42 -22.12 7.84
N ASP A 215 20.29 -21.97 6.83
CA ASP A 215 21.40 -22.90 6.62
C ASP A 215 22.25 -23.01 7.88
N SER A 216 22.79 -24.22 8.16
CA SER A 216 23.49 -24.52 9.42
C SER A 216 24.62 -23.53 9.76
N LYS A 217 25.27 -22.93 8.76
CA LYS A 217 26.33 -21.92 8.96
C LYS A 217 25.83 -20.60 9.55
N TYR A 218 24.55 -20.26 9.40
CA TYR A 218 24.00 -19.00 9.90
C TYR A 218 23.35 -19.11 11.28
N LYS A 219 23.15 -20.33 11.79
CA LYS A 219 22.56 -20.57 13.12
C LYS A 219 23.31 -19.88 14.25
N GLN A 220 24.62 -19.68 14.11
CA GLN A 220 25.45 -18.96 15.07
C GLN A 220 25.13 -17.46 15.20
N TYR A 221 24.45 -16.88 14.21
CA TYR A 221 24.03 -15.48 14.19
C TYR A 221 22.61 -15.26 14.72
N VAL A 222 21.90 -16.34 15.07
CA VAL A 222 20.54 -16.26 15.60
C VAL A 222 20.60 -16.07 17.11
N HIS A 223 19.96 -15.02 17.62
CA HIS A 223 19.93 -14.69 19.05
C HIS A 223 18.51 -14.83 19.61
N GLY A 224 18.24 -15.95 20.28
CA GLY A 224 16.88 -16.28 20.71
C GLY A 224 15.99 -16.54 19.49
N LYS A 225 15.06 -15.63 19.21
CA LYS A 225 14.21 -15.65 18.02
C LYS A 225 14.63 -14.64 16.95
N ASP A 226 15.65 -13.81 17.21
CA ASP A 226 16.10 -12.77 16.29
C ASP A 226 17.02 -13.34 15.20
N TYR A 227 16.61 -13.17 13.95
CA TYR A 227 17.30 -13.62 12.74
C TYR A 227 18.00 -12.50 11.98
N LEU A 228 17.93 -11.24 12.41
CA LEU A 228 18.43 -10.10 11.65
C LEU A 228 19.88 -10.30 11.18
N LYS A 229 20.77 -10.70 12.10
CA LYS A 229 22.17 -10.93 11.73
C LYS A 229 22.37 -12.12 10.80
N ALA A 230 21.56 -13.17 10.93
CA ALA A 230 21.58 -14.31 10.01
C ALA A 230 21.14 -13.89 8.59
N PHE A 231 20.16 -13.00 8.47
CA PHE A 231 19.70 -12.46 7.18
C PHE A 231 20.79 -11.62 6.51
N GLU A 232 21.47 -10.75 7.25
CA GLU A 232 22.59 -9.95 6.75
C GLU A 232 23.73 -10.82 6.20
N GLU A 233 24.20 -11.81 6.97
CA GLU A 233 25.31 -12.67 6.54
C GLU A 233 24.88 -13.61 5.39
N ALA A 234 23.63 -14.06 5.37
CA ALA A 234 23.10 -14.87 4.28
C ALA A 234 22.98 -14.07 2.97
N LEU A 235 22.51 -12.83 3.04
CA LEU A 235 22.45 -11.93 1.89
C LEU A 235 23.85 -11.63 1.35
N LYS A 236 24.81 -11.33 2.23
CA LYS A 236 26.20 -11.08 1.85
C LYS A 236 26.82 -12.25 1.10
N ASP A 237 26.63 -13.48 1.58
CA ASP A 237 27.13 -14.67 0.90
C ASP A 237 26.38 -14.96 -0.41
N ALA A 238 25.07 -14.66 -0.45
CA ALA A 238 24.28 -14.82 -1.67
C ALA A 238 24.76 -13.85 -2.75
N ASP A 239 24.96 -12.59 -2.38
CA ASP A 239 25.54 -11.58 -3.27
C ASP A 239 26.93 -11.99 -3.77
N ALA A 240 27.82 -12.47 -2.90
CA ALA A 240 29.17 -12.85 -3.30
C ALA A 240 29.22 -14.10 -4.21
N GLY A 241 28.14 -14.88 -4.29
CA GLY A 241 28.16 -16.20 -4.91
C GLY A 241 26.88 -16.56 -5.68
N SER A 242 25.91 -17.15 -4.99
CA SER A 242 24.75 -17.82 -5.61
C SER A 242 23.79 -16.89 -6.34
N LYS A 243 23.85 -15.59 -6.02
CA LYS A 243 22.90 -14.53 -6.43
C LYS A 243 21.44 -14.85 -6.09
N LYS A 244 21.22 -15.77 -5.14
CA LYS A 244 19.90 -16.25 -4.73
C LYS A 244 19.87 -16.47 -3.21
N LEU A 245 19.00 -15.72 -2.54
CA LEU A 245 18.67 -15.87 -1.13
C LEU A 245 17.25 -16.41 -1.00
N TYR A 246 17.08 -17.44 -0.17
CA TYR A 246 15.79 -18.06 0.11
C TYR A 246 15.43 -17.94 1.59
N ILE A 247 14.20 -17.54 1.87
CA ILE A 247 13.63 -17.45 3.21
C ILE A 247 12.53 -18.52 3.31
N PRO A 248 12.75 -19.64 4.03
CA PRO A 248 11.75 -20.71 4.12
C PRO A 248 10.43 -20.29 4.77
N ALA A 249 9.45 -21.19 4.76
CA ALA A 249 8.24 -21.01 5.57
C ALA A 249 8.59 -20.92 7.06
N GLY A 250 7.94 -19.99 7.76
CA GLY A 250 8.18 -19.71 9.17
C GLY A 250 7.98 -18.23 9.51
N THR A 251 8.04 -17.93 10.81
CA THR A 251 8.09 -16.54 11.32
C THR A 251 9.49 -16.23 11.82
N TYR A 252 10.08 -15.16 11.31
CA TYR A 252 11.43 -14.71 11.62
C TYR A 252 11.35 -13.33 12.28
N GLU A 253 11.80 -13.22 13.52
CA GLU A 253 11.85 -11.93 14.20
C GLU A 253 13.10 -11.16 13.75
N LEU A 254 12.96 -9.86 13.51
CA LEU A 254 14.04 -8.95 13.13
C LEU A 254 14.06 -7.79 14.14
N SER A 255 15.16 -7.65 14.90
CA SER A 255 15.24 -6.68 16.01
C SER A 255 15.47 -5.22 15.60
N GLY A 256 15.68 -4.96 14.31
CA GLY A 256 16.10 -3.68 13.76
C GLY A 256 15.91 -3.62 12.25
N ILE A 257 16.34 -2.51 11.63
CA ILE A 257 16.32 -2.33 10.18
C ILE A 257 17.18 -3.41 9.51
N TRP A 258 16.63 -4.07 8.49
CA TRP A 258 17.42 -4.91 7.60
C TRP A 258 18.03 -4.05 6.48
N TYR A 259 19.31 -3.75 6.62
CA TYR A 259 20.07 -3.04 5.59
C TYR A 259 20.46 -4.02 4.48
N MET A 260 19.88 -3.83 3.29
CA MET A 260 20.13 -4.66 2.14
C MET A 260 21.25 -4.11 1.27
N PHE A 261 22.27 -4.94 1.11
CA PHE A 261 23.38 -4.72 0.20
C PHE A 261 23.48 -5.92 -0.73
N GLY A 262 23.05 -5.78 -1.98
CA GLY A 262 23.26 -6.76 -3.05
C GLY A 262 23.28 -6.13 -4.44
N SER A 263 23.85 -6.84 -5.41
CA SER A 263 23.72 -6.55 -6.84
C SER A 263 23.39 -7.81 -7.61
N ASP A 264 22.35 -7.74 -8.45
CA ASP A 264 21.86 -8.87 -9.26
C ASP A 264 21.38 -10.06 -8.41
N VAL A 265 20.81 -9.79 -7.23
CA VAL A 265 20.39 -10.81 -6.26
C VAL A 265 18.87 -11.00 -6.30
N LYS A 266 18.45 -12.27 -6.36
CA LYS A 266 17.06 -12.67 -6.11
C LYS A 266 16.87 -13.11 -4.66
N ILE A 267 15.98 -12.45 -3.93
CA ILE A 267 15.55 -12.78 -2.59
C ILE A 267 14.11 -13.26 -2.68
N THR A 268 13.84 -14.50 -2.29
CA THR A 268 12.49 -15.04 -2.36
C THR A 268 12.10 -15.82 -1.11
N GLY A 269 10.89 -15.59 -0.63
CA GLY A 269 10.29 -16.37 0.44
C GLY A 269 9.57 -17.62 -0.08
N ALA A 270 8.91 -18.33 0.83
CA ALA A 270 8.10 -19.51 0.53
C ALA A 270 6.66 -19.16 0.09
N GLY A 271 6.31 -17.87 0.03
CA GLY A 271 4.98 -17.34 -0.29
C GLY A 271 4.45 -16.44 0.83
N ILE A 272 3.59 -15.48 0.49
CA ILE A 272 3.03 -14.48 1.44
C ILE A 272 2.21 -15.11 2.59
N TRP A 273 1.76 -16.35 2.44
CA TRP A 273 1.04 -17.09 3.49
C TRP A 273 1.95 -17.98 4.36
N TYR A 274 3.23 -18.10 4.00
CA TYR A 274 4.17 -19.08 4.57
C TYR A 274 5.37 -18.44 5.26
N THR A 275 5.96 -17.43 4.64
CA THR A 275 7.12 -16.71 5.20
C THR A 275 6.67 -15.39 5.80
N ASN A 276 6.88 -15.21 7.10
CA ASN A 276 6.53 -14.01 7.85
C ASN A 276 7.79 -13.38 8.45
N LEU A 277 8.05 -12.12 8.12
CA LEU A 277 9.07 -11.29 8.76
C LEU A 277 8.41 -10.37 9.77
N LYS A 278 8.74 -10.52 11.06
CA LYS A 278 8.20 -9.69 12.14
C LYS A 278 9.28 -8.79 12.71
N PHE A 279 9.22 -7.49 12.44
CA PHE A 279 10.07 -6.54 13.17
C PHE A 279 9.55 -6.37 14.58
N THR A 280 10.43 -6.43 15.59
CA THR A 280 10.04 -6.55 17.01
C THR A 280 10.29 -5.30 17.84
N ASN A 281 11.08 -4.35 17.33
CA ASN A 281 11.38 -3.10 18.02
C ASN A 281 10.35 -2.04 17.63
N PRO A 282 9.59 -1.46 18.59
CA PRO A 282 8.55 -0.47 18.30
C PRO A 282 9.08 0.96 18.15
N ASN A 283 10.36 1.21 18.45
CA ASN A 283 10.93 2.57 18.50
C ASN A 283 11.21 3.15 17.10
N LYS A 284 11.49 4.46 17.03
CA LYS A 284 12.05 5.13 15.84
C LYS A 284 13.26 4.34 15.31
N SER A 285 13.35 4.19 14.00
CA SER A 285 14.38 3.41 13.30
C SER A 285 14.49 1.95 13.78
N GLY A 286 13.38 1.41 14.30
CA GLY A 286 13.33 0.08 14.91
C GLY A 286 13.14 -1.08 13.92
N GLY A 287 12.90 -0.81 12.64
CA GLY A 287 12.70 -1.87 11.65
C GLY A 287 12.38 -1.35 10.25
N GLY A 288 11.98 -2.26 9.38
CA GLY A 288 11.86 -2.00 7.95
C GLY A 288 13.09 -2.47 7.17
N ILE A 289 13.05 -2.29 5.86
CA ILE A 289 14.11 -2.71 4.93
C ILE A 289 14.68 -1.47 4.23
N SER A 290 15.99 -1.29 4.32
CA SER A 290 16.69 -0.15 3.73
C SER A 290 17.58 -0.61 2.58
N GLY A 291 17.35 -0.09 1.37
CA GLY A 291 18.12 -0.41 0.17
C GLY A 291 19.34 0.47 0.00
N GLY A 292 20.55 -0.11 0.05
CA GLY A 292 21.76 0.57 -0.42
C GLY A 292 22.21 1.80 0.38
N ASN A 293 21.80 1.92 1.64
CA ASN A 293 22.12 3.08 2.47
C ASN A 293 23.63 3.20 2.77
N GLY A 294 24.29 4.17 2.14
CA GLY A 294 25.74 4.39 2.23
C GLY A 294 26.28 4.71 3.63
N LYS A 295 25.43 5.00 4.63
CA LYS A 295 25.87 5.15 6.04
C LYS A 295 26.12 3.81 6.73
N HIS A 296 25.55 2.71 6.21
CA HIS A 296 25.57 1.37 6.81
C HIS A 296 26.33 0.33 5.98
N GLY A 297 26.80 0.70 4.78
CA GLY A 297 27.51 -0.19 3.87
C GLY A 297 28.02 0.54 2.63
N PRO A 298 28.33 -0.18 1.54
CA PRO A 298 28.79 0.45 0.31
C PRO A 298 27.74 1.41 -0.26
N ASP A 299 28.18 2.62 -0.58
CA ASP A 299 27.42 3.59 -1.36
C ASP A 299 27.30 3.13 -2.82
N ASP A 300 26.33 3.67 -3.55
CA ASP A 300 26.01 3.26 -4.92
C ASP A 300 25.71 1.74 -5.09
N TYR A 301 24.92 1.16 -4.19
CA TYR A 301 24.61 -0.28 -4.18
C TYR A 301 23.09 -0.58 -4.17
N CYS A 302 22.70 -1.85 -3.96
CA CYS A 302 21.31 -2.33 -4.09
C CYS A 302 20.77 -2.17 -5.53
N LYS A 303 21.38 -2.90 -6.46
CA LYS A 303 21.13 -2.79 -7.92
C LYS A 303 20.57 -4.09 -8.48
N ASN A 304 19.59 -3.97 -9.38
CA ASN A 304 18.96 -5.09 -10.08
C ASN A 304 18.57 -6.22 -9.10
N MET A 305 17.78 -5.88 -8.09
CA MET A 305 17.29 -6.83 -7.08
C MET A 305 15.93 -7.40 -7.52
N ASP A 306 15.65 -8.66 -7.21
CA ASP A 306 14.31 -9.26 -7.24
C ASP A 306 13.95 -9.65 -5.80
N ILE A 307 12.90 -9.07 -5.24
CA ILE A 307 12.50 -9.29 -3.83
C ILE A 307 11.04 -9.72 -3.81
N SER A 308 10.76 -10.96 -3.37
CA SER A 308 9.42 -11.52 -3.53
C SER A 308 8.97 -12.60 -2.54
N ASN A 309 7.66 -12.84 -2.50
CA ASN A 309 7.00 -14.01 -1.90
C ASN A 309 7.09 -14.13 -0.37
N PHE A 310 6.88 -13.05 0.38
CA PHE A 310 6.77 -13.12 1.84
C PHE A 310 5.89 -12.01 2.42
N TYR A 311 5.37 -12.28 3.62
CA TYR A 311 4.65 -11.34 4.45
C TYR A 311 5.60 -10.60 5.41
N ILE A 312 5.30 -9.33 5.70
CA ILE A 312 6.12 -8.47 6.55
C ILE A 312 5.20 -7.67 7.48
N ASN A 313 5.51 -7.62 8.77
CA ASN A 313 4.79 -6.81 9.74
C ASN A 313 5.76 -6.13 10.72
N SER A 314 5.44 -4.91 11.14
CA SER A 314 6.23 -4.13 12.09
C SER A 314 5.80 -4.36 13.56
N SER A 315 6.43 -3.67 14.51
CA SER A 315 5.86 -3.47 15.87
C SER A 315 5.53 -1.99 16.14
N LEU A 316 5.39 -1.20 15.08
CA LEU A 316 5.14 0.24 15.12
C LEU A 316 3.67 0.52 15.47
N ARG A 317 3.44 1.61 16.21
CA ARG A 317 2.10 2.13 16.53
C ARG A 317 1.96 3.65 16.40
N SER A 318 2.97 4.30 15.84
CA SER A 318 3.10 5.76 15.82
C SER A 318 3.87 6.20 14.59
N ARG A 319 3.44 7.30 13.96
CA ARG A 319 4.25 8.00 12.94
C ARG A 319 5.45 8.72 13.55
N TYR A 320 5.54 8.80 14.88
CA TYR A 320 6.60 9.51 15.59
C TYR A 320 6.78 10.96 15.10
N ASN A 321 5.66 11.63 14.83
CA ASN A 321 5.64 12.98 14.24
C ASN A 321 6.53 13.09 12.97
N GLN A 322 6.37 12.12 12.05
CA GLN A 322 7.08 11.99 10.77
C GLN A 322 8.56 11.60 10.90
N GLU A 323 9.00 11.19 12.09
CA GLU A 323 10.38 10.78 12.37
C GLU A 323 10.51 9.28 12.68
N ALA A 324 9.54 8.44 12.28
CA ALA A 324 9.62 7.01 12.60
C ALA A 324 10.80 6.33 11.88
N VAL A 325 11.09 6.70 10.61
CA VAL A 325 12.13 6.07 9.77
C VAL A 325 11.96 4.54 9.80
N TYR A 326 10.73 4.11 9.52
CA TYR A 326 10.28 2.74 9.74
C TYR A 326 9.29 2.34 8.65
N LYS A 327 9.67 2.57 7.39
CA LYS A 327 8.91 2.14 6.22
C LYS A 327 9.20 0.67 5.93
N CYS A 328 8.27 -0.06 5.32
CA CYS A 328 8.53 -1.45 4.96
C CYS A 328 9.73 -1.53 4.01
N PHE A 329 9.76 -0.69 2.97
CA PHE A 329 10.91 -0.47 2.11
C PHE A 329 11.26 1.02 2.02
N MET A 330 12.52 1.37 2.22
CA MET A 330 13.05 2.73 2.16
C MET A 330 14.42 2.81 1.50
N ASP A 331 14.86 4.04 1.22
CA ASP A 331 16.06 4.38 0.45
C ASP A 331 15.90 4.00 -1.04
N VAL A 332 16.94 3.51 -1.71
CA VAL A 332 16.95 3.35 -3.17
C VAL A 332 17.20 1.90 -3.61
N PHE A 333 16.42 1.46 -4.61
CA PHE A 333 16.54 0.17 -5.27
C PHE A 333 16.74 0.41 -6.76
N LYS A 334 17.98 0.22 -7.23
CA LYS A 334 18.45 0.74 -8.52
C LYS A 334 18.53 -0.34 -9.59
N GLY A 335 18.99 0.05 -10.78
CA GLY A 335 19.36 -0.89 -11.84
C GLY A 335 18.21 -1.73 -12.39
N GLY A 336 16.97 -1.21 -12.34
CA GLY A 336 15.79 -1.98 -12.75
C GLY A 336 15.39 -3.07 -11.76
N SER A 337 15.40 -2.76 -10.47
CA SER A 337 14.95 -3.69 -9.43
C SER A 337 13.44 -3.97 -9.52
N ALA A 338 13.03 -5.12 -9.00
CA ALA A 338 11.65 -5.57 -8.89
C ALA A 338 11.34 -6.00 -7.45
N ILE A 339 10.25 -5.47 -6.88
CA ILE A 339 9.72 -5.89 -5.57
C ILE A 339 8.29 -6.33 -5.78
N HIS A 340 7.97 -7.60 -5.51
CA HIS A 340 6.68 -8.14 -5.94
C HIS A 340 6.17 -9.32 -5.14
N ASP A 341 4.87 -9.57 -5.20
CA ASP A 341 4.23 -10.64 -4.43
C ASP A 341 4.60 -10.52 -2.94
N ILE A 342 4.58 -9.28 -2.43
CA ILE A 342 4.78 -8.94 -1.02
C ILE A 342 3.43 -8.61 -0.41
N TRP A 343 3.21 -9.06 0.81
CA TRP A 343 2.15 -8.53 1.66
C TRP A 343 2.80 -7.85 2.86
N GLU A 344 2.51 -6.58 3.07
CA GLU A 344 2.99 -5.84 4.24
C GLU A 344 1.85 -5.17 5.00
N ASP A 345 2.01 -5.10 6.32
CA ASP A 345 1.14 -4.37 7.24
C ASP A 345 1.94 -3.56 8.28
N HIS A 346 1.34 -2.45 8.73
CA HIS A 346 1.68 -1.73 9.97
C HIS A 346 2.99 -0.95 9.97
N PHE A 347 3.53 -0.55 8.82
CA PHE A 347 4.72 0.31 8.76
C PHE A 347 4.36 1.80 8.80
N GLU A 348 5.37 2.65 8.95
CA GLU A 348 5.19 4.09 8.76
C GLU A 348 4.60 4.33 7.38
N CYS A 349 5.28 3.86 6.33
CA CYS A 349 4.77 3.75 4.96
C CYS A 349 5.06 2.34 4.45
N GLY A 350 4.32 1.88 3.45
CA GLY A 350 4.71 0.67 2.73
C GLY A 350 6.05 0.89 2.02
N PHE A 351 6.13 1.89 1.14
CA PHE A 351 7.33 2.19 0.36
C PHE A 351 7.62 3.69 0.36
N TRP A 352 8.86 4.06 0.70
CA TRP A 352 9.36 5.42 0.55
C TRP A 352 10.66 5.38 -0.25
N ILE A 353 10.55 5.59 -1.55
CA ILE A 353 11.68 5.43 -2.48
C ILE A 353 12.31 6.80 -2.70
N ALA A 354 13.38 7.07 -1.96
CA ALA A 354 14.09 8.33 -1.98
C ALA A 354 15.44 8.20 -1.27
N ASP A 355 16.45 8.89 -1.78
CA ASP A 355 17.75 8.96 -1.13
C ASP A 355 17.90 10.25 -0.31
N TYR A 356 18.33 10.07 0.94
CA TYR A 356 18.65 11.14 1.89
C TYR A 356 20.03 10.93 2.53
N ASN A 357 20.84 10.02 1.97
CA ASN A 357 22.08 9.53 2.53
C ASN A 357 23.17 9.55 1.45
N GLY A 358 24.46 9.46 1.85
CA GLY A 358 25.55 9.30 0.88
C GLY A 358 25.62 10.36 -0.23
N THR A 359 26.05 9.92 -1.41
CA THR A 359 25.98 10.68 -2.67
C THR A 359 24.61 10.50 -3.29
N ILE A 360 23.96 11.60 -3.70
CA ILE A 360 22.58 11.53 -4.19
C ILE A 360 22.41 10.53 -5.33
N ASP A 361 21.61 9.52 -5.04
CA ASP A 361 21.22 8.44 -5.94
C ASP A 361 19.69 8.43 -6.12
N TYR A 362 19.21 7.62 -7.06
CA TYR A 362 17.77 7.51 -7.34
C TYR A 362 17.41 6.18 -7.96
N SER A 363 16.19 5.73 -7.67
CA SER A 363 15.61 4.54 -8.30
C SER A 363 15.16 4.88 -9.72
N ASN A 364 15.72 4.18 -10.70
CA ASN A 364 15.30 4.27 -12.09
C ASN A 364 14.85 2.89 -12.59
N ASN A 365 13.67 2.83 -13.23
CA ASN A 365 13.04 1.60 -13.72
C ASN A 365 12.68 0.58 -12.60
N LEU A 366 12.41 1.05 -11.37
CA LEU A 366 11.92 0.18 -10.29
C LEU A 366 10.49 -0.28 -10.58
N LYS A 367 10.18 -1.57 -10.37
CA LYS A 367 8.81 -2.09 -10.45
C LYS A 367 8.36 -2.68 -9.12
N ILE A 368 7.24 -2.17 -8.60
CA ILE A 368 6.51 -2.71 -7.46
C ILE A 368 5.23 -3.34 -7.99
N TYR A 369 5.02 -4.64 -7.84
CA TYR A 369 3.83 -5.27 -8.44
C TYR A 369 3.27 -6.50 -7.72
N ASN A 370 1.99 -6.79 -7.92
CA ASN A 370 1.27 -7.90 -7.26
C ASN A 370 1.33 -7.85 -5.72
N CYS A 371 1.50 -6.67 -5.13
CA CYS A 371 1.63 -6.52 -3.68
C CYS A 371 0.29 -6.26 -2.98
N ARG A 372 0.23 -6.60 -1.69
CA ARG A 372 -0.79 -6.12 -0.74
C ARG A 372 -0.08 -5.14 0.21
N ILE A 373 -0.41 -3.86 0.09
CA ILE A 373 0.26 -2.73 0.78
C ILE A 373 -0.78 -2.08 1.68
N ARG A 374 -0.84 -2.49 2.95
CA ARG A 374 -2.03 -2.25 3.76
C ARG A 374 -1.72 -1.75 5.17
N ASN A 375 -2.69 -1.07 5.77
CA ASN A 375 -2.69 -0.76 7.21
C ASN A 375 -1.43 0.01 7.67
N ASN A 376 -0.92 0.93 6.86
CA ASN A 376 0.22 1.77 7.23
C ASN A 376 -0.22 3.09 7.87
N PHE A 377 0.65 3.65 8.71
CA PHE A 377 0.38 4.90 9.41
C PHE A 377 0.43 6.15 8.51
N ALA A 378 1.06 6.02 7.35
CA ALA A 378 1.23 7.07 6.35
C ALA A 378 1.03 6.48 4.94
N ASP A 379 1.82 6.91 3.96
CA ASP A 379 1.69 6.54 2.56
C ASP A 379 1.73 5.03 2.31
N GLY A 380 1.00 4.55 1.30
CA GLY A 380 1.21 3.20 0.78
C GLY A 380 2.53 3.12 0.01
N VAL A 381 2.67 3.91 -1.04
CA VAL A 381 3.92 4.08 -1.81
C VAL A 381 4.14 5.55 -2.09
N ASN A 382 5.36 6.05 -1.84
CA ASN A 382 5.80 7.36 -2.25
C ASN A 382 7.07 7.23 -3.11
N PHE A 383 6.98 7.65 -4.38
CA PHE A 383 8.14 7.92 -5.22
C PHE A 383 8.56 9.36 -4.97
N CYS A 384 9.82 9.55 -4.59
CA CYS A 384 10.34 10.86 -4.23
C CYS A 384 11.82 10.99 -4.64
N GLN A 385 12.39 12.19 -4.51
CA GLN A 385 13.83 12.48 -4.71
C GLN A 385 14.37 11.97 -6.07
N GLY A 386 13.68 12.31 -7.17
CA GLY A 386 14.11 11.99 -8.53
C GLY A 386 13.83 10.55 -8.99
N THR A 387 13.08 9.77 -8.21
CA THR A 387 12.60 8.46 -8.65
C THR A 387 11.91 8.57 -10.02
N SER A 388 12.36 7.77 -10.98
CA SER A 388 11.98 7.95 -12.39
C SER A 388 11.78 6.62 -13.12
N ASN A 389 10.89 6.64 -14.12
CA ASN A 389 10.48 5.45 -14.87
C ASN A 389 10.02 4.28 -13.97
N ALA A 390 9.63 4.58 -12.73
CA ALA A 390 9.22 3.58 -11.75
C ALA A 390 7.74 3.26 -11.90
N THR A 391 7.33 2.05 -11.52
CA THR A 391 5.94 1.60 -11.69
C THR A 391 5.40 0.91 -10.45
N VAL A 392 4.17 1.25 -10.05
CA VAL A 392 3.33 0.43 -9.17
C VAL A 392 2.21 -0.20 -9.98
N TYR A 393 2.18 -1.53 -10.06
CA TYR A 393 1.28 -2.30 -10.93
C TYR A 393 0.55 -3.45 -10.21
N ASN A 394 -0.76 -3.55 -10.42
CA ASN A 394 -1.54 -4.70 -9.93
C ASN A 394 -1.48 -4.89 -8.40
N CYS A 395 -1.45 -3.80 -7.64
CA CYS A 395 -1.38 -3.85 -6.17
C CYS A 395 -2.73 -3.57 -5.50
N SER A 396 -2.95 -4.20 -4.34
CA SER A 396 -4.02 -3.87 -3.41
C SER A 396 -3.44 -2.92 -2.37
N ILE A 397 -3.82 -1.65 -2.46
CA ILE A 397 -3.41 -0.58 -1.56
C ILE A 397 -4.58 -0.29 -0.64
N ARG A 398 -4.45 -0.46 0.67
CA ARG A 398 -5.63 -0.39 1.54
C ARG A 398 -5.36 0.20 2.91
N ASN A 399 -6.25 1.06 3.40
CA ASN A 399 -6.26 1.49 4.80
C ASN A 399 -4.96 2.19 5.24
N ASN A 400 -4.31 2.90 4.32
CA ASN A 400 -3.08 3.66 4.58
C ASN A 400 -3.42 5.09 5.06
N GLY A 401 -2.50 5.66 5.85
CA GLY A 401 -2.67 6.86 6.66
C GLY A 401 -2.16 8.18 6.13
N ASP A 402 -1.87 8.18 4.85
CA ASP A 402 -1.61 9.34 4.02
C ASP A 402 -1.92 8.88 2.59
N ASP A 403 -1.26 9.44 1.58
CA ASP A 403 -1.53 9.06 0.21
C ASP A 403 -1.40 7.55 -0.06
N GLY A 404 -2.40 6.96 -0.71
CA GLY A 404 -2.32 5.55 -1.11
C GLY A 404 -1.12 5.31 -2.02
N LEU A 405 -1.01 6.11 -3.08
CA LEU A 405 0.15 6.17 -3.98
C LEU A 405 0.50 7.63 -4.27
N ALA A 406 1.75 8.03 -4.02
CA ALA A 406 2.23 9.39 -4.17
C ALA A 406 3.46 9.50 -5.08
N MET A 407 3.55 10.63 -5.78
CA MET A 407 4.77 11.11 -6.44
C MET A 407 5.10 12.50 -5.88
N TRP A 408 6.17 12.59 -5.09
CA TRP A 408 6.66 13.82 -4.50
C TRP A 408 7.98 14.25 -5.15
N ASN A 409 7.86 15.21 -6.08
CA ASN A 409 8.98 15.83 -6.78
C ASN A 409 9.80 16.77 -5.87
N ASP A 410 10.52 16.20 -4.91
CA ASP A 410 11.43 16.86 -3.98
C ASP A 410 12.84 16.96 -4.57
N ASP A 411 13.57 18.03 -4.23
CA ASP A 411 14.92 18.34 -4.72
C ASP A 411 15.97 18.40 -3.60
N TYR A 412 15.71 17.76 -2.45
CA TYR A 412 16.66 17.73 -1.35
C TYR A 412 18.00 17.13 -1.78
N LEU A 413 19.09 17.70 -1.27
CA LEU A 413 20.46 17.39 -1.70
C LEU A 413 20.71 17.56 -3.22
N GLY A 414 19.84 18.29 -3.94
CA GLY A 414 19.97 18.52 -5.37
C GLY A 414 19.48 17.35 -6.22
N ALA A 415 18.53 16.55 -5.72
CA ALA A 415 17.84 15.55 -6.53
C ALA A 415 17.20 16.20 -7.78
N HIS A 416 17.16 15.45 -8.87
CA HIS A 416 16.59 15.93 -10.13
C HIS A 416 15.08 15.68 -10.18
N ASP A 417 14.39 16.30 -11.13
CA ASP A 417 12.94 16.12 -11.31
C ASP A 417 12.54 14.66 -11.52
N GLU A 418 11.50 14.21 -10.82
CA GLU A 418 10.83 12.94 -11.08
C GLU A 418 10.20 12.91 -12.48
N LYS A 419 10.42 11.80 -13.20
CA LYS A 419 9.92 11.66 -14.58
C LYS A 419 9.33 10.29 -14.87
N ASN A 420 8.26 10.28 -15.65
CA ASN A 420 7.70 9.08 -16.31
C ASN A 420 7.30 7.94 -15.37
N ASN A 421 7.08 8.22 -14.09
CA ASN A 421 6.53 7.24 -13.15
C ASN A 421 5.11 6.83 -13.53
N THR A 422 4.74 5.59 -13.19
CA THR A 422 3.47 4.98 -13.59
C THR A 422 2.74 4.33 -12.41
N PHE A 423 1.45 4.63 -12.25
CA PHE A 423 0.55 3.88 -11.37
C PHE A 423 -0.55 3.22 -12.20
N ALA A 424 -0.55 1.89 -12.27
CA ALA A 424 -1.36 1.15 -13.23
C ALA A 424 -2.12 -0.03 -12.61
N TYR A 425 -3.41 -0.16 -12.92
CA TYR A 425 -4.22 -1.33 -12.56
C TYR A 425 -4.20 -1.67 -11.05
N ASN A 426 -4.20 -0.66 -10.18
CA ASN A 426 -4.21 -0.85 -8.72
C ASN A 426 -5.63 -0.71 -8.15
N THR A 427 -5.94 -1.45 -7.09
CA THR A 427 -7.15 -1.27 -6.27
C THR A 427 -6.76 -0.56 -4.98
N ILE A 428 -7.31 0.63 -4.76
CA ILE A 428 -6.96 1.56 -3.67
C ILE A 428 -8.20 1.83 -2.83
N GLU A 429 -8.22 1.37 -1.58
CA GLU A 429 -9.43 1.37 -0.76
C GLU A 429 -9.16 1.92 0.65
N PHE A 430 -10.14 2.61 1.24
CA PHE A 430 -10.12 3.01 2.65
C PHE A 430 -8.93 3.91 3.05
N ILE A 431 -8.40 4.69 2.12
CA ILE A 431 -7.38 5.68 2.48
C ILE A 431 -8.02 6.69 3.42
N TRP A 432 -7.43 6.83 4.61
CA TRP A 432 -8.08 7.54 5.71
C TRP A 432 -7.57 8.96 5.91
N ARG A 433 -6.58 9.41 5.12
CA ARG A 433 -6.05 10.78 5.09
C ARG A 433 -5.47 11.12 3.71
N ALA A 434 -5.49 12.39 3.33
CA ALA A 434 -4.86 12.94 2.11
C ALA A 434 -5.53 12.51 0.78
N GLY A 435 -4.92 11.63 -0.02
CA GLY A 435 -5.45 11.20 -1.32
C GLY A 435 -5.28 9.71 -1.63
N GLY A 436 -6.21 9.12 -2.36
CA GLY A 436 -6.01 7.76 -2.89
C GLY A 436 -4.78 7.68 -3.80
N ILE A 437 -4.67 8.62 -4.74
CA ILE A 437 -3.47 8.86 -5.56
C ILE A 437 -3.14 10.35 -5.47
N ALA A 438 -1.89 10.69 -5.17
CA ALA A 438 -1.43 12.07 -5.15
C ALA A 438 -0.22 12.33 -6.04
N ILE A 439 -0.18 13.52 -6.65
CA ILE A 439 0.97 13.99 -7.42
C ILE A 439 1.29 15.42 -6.99
N TYR A 440 2.56 15.64 -6.61
CA TYR A 440 3.07 16.92 -6.11
C TYR A 440 4.09 17.59 -7.04
N GLY A 441 4.25 17.07 -8.26
CA GLY A 441 5.10 17.66 -9.28
C GLY A 441 5.57 16.66 -10.32
N GLY A 442 6.69 16.98 -10.97
CA GLY A 442 7.36 16.13 -11.94
C GLY A 442 6.75 16.20 -13.34
N ASP A 443 7.16 15.31 -14.23
CA ASP A 443 6.71 15.31 -15.64
C ASP A 443 6.53 13.90 -16.22
N GLY A 444 5.62 13.77 -17.19
CA GLY A 444 5.45 12.55 -17.97
C GLY A 444 4.76 11.40 -17.22
N HIS A 445 4.25 11.64 -16.00
CA HIS A 445 3.61 10.62 -15.18
C HIS A 445 2.33 10.09 -15.82
N LYS A 446 2.08 8.80 -15.63
CA LYS A 446 0.92 8.08 -16.19
C LYS A 446 0.17 7.33 -15.09
N VAL A 447 -1.10 7.64 -14.92
CA VAL A 447 -1.96 7.01 -13.92
C VAL A 447 -3.16 6.40 -14.62
N TYR A 448 -3.27 5.08 -14.68
CA TYR A 448 -4.34 4.48 -15.48
C TYR A 448 -4.92 3.17 -14.97
N ASN A 449 -6.19 2.96 -15.33
CA ASN A 449 -6.95 1.75 -15.03
C ASN A 449 -6.97 1.40 -13.52
N ASN A 450 -6.84 2.38 -12.63
CA ASN A 450 -6.93 2.17 -11.18
C ASN A 450 -8.39 2.24 -10.70
N TYR A 451 -8.72 1.45 -9.67
CA TYR A 451 -9.98 1.51 -8.94
C TYR A 451 -9.72 2.13 -7.57
N LEU A 452 -10.41 3.21 -7.24
CA LEU A 452 -10.29 3.92 -5.97
C LEU A 452 -11.64 3.93 -5.28
N ALA A 453 -11.73 3.52 -4.01
CA ALA A 453 -13.01 3.51 -3.32
C ALA A 453 -12.96 3.82 -1.82
N ASP A 454 -14.08 4.37 -1.32
CA ASP A 454 -14.38 4.50 0.10
C ASP A 454 -13.32 5.31 0.87
N MET A 455 -13.04 6.52 0.40
CA MET A 455 -12.09 7.43 1.05
C MET A 455 -12.74 8.05 2.30
N PHE A 456 -11.99 8.23 3.38
CA PHE A 456 -12.53 8.80 4.61
C PHE A 456 -12.27 10.30 4.73
N MET A 457 -11.12 10.74 5.25
CA MET A 457 -10.69 12.15 5.25
C MET A 457 -9.74 12.41 4.06
N ALA A 458 -10.07 11.84 2.91
CA ALA A 458 -9.19 11.84 1.75
C ALA A 458 -9.97 12.07 0.45
N SER A 459 -9.29 12.68 -0.52
CA SER A 459 -9.72 12.69 -1.91
C SER A 459 -9.48 11.32 -2.56
N GLY A 460 -10.07 11.09 -3.73
CA GLY A 460 -9.67 9.96 -4.57
C GLY A 460 -8.35 10.27 -5.28
N ILE A 461 -8.31 11.36 -6.04
CA ILE A 461 -7.12 11.87 -6.71
C ILE A 461 -6.82 13.28 -6.20
N HIS A 462 -5.59 13.52 -5.71
CA HIS A 462 -5.15 14.79 -5.13
C HIS A 462 -3.95 15.38 -5.88
N LEU A 463 -4.07 16.61 -6.37
CA LEU A 463 -2.96 17.32 -7.01
C LEU A 463 -2.81 18.70 -6.38
N ASN A 464 -1.65 18.96 -5.79
CA ASN A 464 -1.33 20.26 -5.20
C ASN A 464 0.17 20.53 -5.25
N ASP A 465 0.56 21.76 -4.95
CA ASP A 465 1.96 22.20 -4.88
C ASP A 465 2.36 22.68 -3.48
N ASN A 466 1.78 22.08 -2.43
CA ASN A 466 2.00 22.48 -1.04
C ASN A 466 3.39 22.11 -0.52
N PHE A 467 3.99 21.04 -1.05
CA PHE A 467 5.26 20.50 -0.56
C PHE A 467 6.49 21.17 -1.18
N ARG A 468 7.67 20.94 -0.60
CA ARG A 468 8.96 21.41 -1.14
C ARG A 468 9.23 20.75 -2.50
N GLY A 469 10.03 21.42 -3.31
CA GLY A 469 10.63 20.90 -4.52
C GLY A 469 10.33 21.75 -5.75
N PRO A 470 10.74 21.29 -6.96
CA PRO A 470 10.48 21.98 -8.21
C PRO A 470 8.99 21.95 -8.59
N LYS A 471 8.19 21.08 -7.94
CA LYS A 471 6.74 20.96 -8.14
C LYS A 471 6.44 20.71 -9.61
N PHE A 472 5.55 21.52 -10.19
CA PHE A 472 5.09 21.41 -11.58
C PHE A 472 5.80 22.38 -12.55
N GLN A 473 6.93 22.98 -12.17
CA GLN A 473 7.56 24.02 -13.01
C GLN A 473 7.96 23.50 -14.40
N ALA A 474 8.47 22.27 -14.47
CA ALA A 474 8.89 21.64 -15.72
C ALA A 474 7.79 20.78 -16.39
N THR A 475 6.63 20.63 -15.76
CA THR A 475 5.57 19.71 -16.23
C THR A 475 5.07 20.10 -17.61
N GLN A 476 5.25 19.21 -18.58
CA GLN A 476 4.73 19.30 -19.93
C GLN A 476 3.47 18.47 -20.11
N ASN A 477 3.40 17.30 -19.47
CA ASN A 477 2.21 16.45 -19.54
C ASN A 477 2.17 15.39 -18.43
N ILE A 478 1.06 15.33 -17.70
CA ILE A 478 0.68 14.21 -16.84
C ILE A 478 -0.67 13.68 -17.31
N SER A 479 -0.81 12.35 -17.42
CA SER A 479 -2.07 11.74 -17.89
C SER A 479 -2.71 10.82 -16.86
N PHE A 480 -4.02 10.95 -16.74
CA PHE A 480 -4.90 10.08 -15.97
C PHE A 480 -5.90 9.41 -16.92
N ASP A 481 -5.78 8.11 -17.16
CA ASP A 481 -6.56 7.39 -18.17
C ASP A 481 -7.38 6.23 -17.56
N ASN A 482 -8.70 6.20 -17.78
CA ASN A 482 -9.57 5.07 -17.41
C ASN A 482 -9.61 4.74 -15.90
N ASN A 483 -9.40 5.72 -15.02
CA ASN A 483 -9.51 5.52 -13.58
C ASN A 483 -10.98 5.57 -13.14
N VAL A 484 -11.35 4.72 -12.18
CA VAL A 484 -12.69 4.67 -11.58
C VAL A 484 -12.58 5.03 -10.11
N LEU A 485 -13.33 6.06 -9.69
CA LEU A 485 -13.42 6.53 -8.32
C LEU A 485 -14.84 6.27 -7.82
N VAL A 486 -14.98 5.69 -6.64
CA VAL A 486 -16.26 5.34 -6.05
C VAL A 486 -16.33 5.79 -4.60
N ARG A 487 -17.25 6.71 -4.28
CA ARG A 487 -17.42 7.21 -2.91
C ARG A 487 -16.12 7.80 -2.34
N CYS A 488 -15.55 8.77 -3.06
CA CYS A 488 -14.31 9.45 -2.70
C CYS A 488 -14.55 10.95 -2.41
N GLY A 489 -13.72 11.55 -1.55
CA GLY A 489 -13.84 12.96 -1.14
C GLY A 489 -14.34 13.11 0.30
N THR A 490 -14.07 14.26 0.89
CA THR A 490 -14.47 14.64 2.26
C THR A 490 -14.90 16.10 2.33
N ASN A 491 -15.73 16.50 3.28
CA ASN A 491 -16.01 17.91 3.56
C ASN A 491 -15.20 18.49 4.73
N ASP A 492 -14.44 17.65 5.43
CA ASP A 492 -13.66 18.01 6.62
C ASP A 492 -12.49 17.01 6.75
N ASP A 493 -11.36 17.33 6.12
CA ASP A 493 -10.12 16.57 6.20
C ASP A 493 -9.39 16.81 7.56
N SER A 494 -8.17 16.28 7.71
CA SER A 494 -7.40 16.49 8.94
C SER A 494 -7.07 17.97 9.21
N TRP A 495 -7.08 18.84 8.20
CA TRP A 495 -6.79 20.26 8.28
C TRP A 495 -8.05 21.15 8.20
N HIS A 496 -9.23 20.55 8.30
CA HIS A 496 -10.53 21.22 8.15
C HIS A 496 -10.78 21.81 6.75
N GLU A 497 -10.19 21.20 5.74
CA GLU A 497 -10.46 21.47 4.33
C GLU A 497 -11.51 20.50 3.78
N ASP A 498 -12.34 20.96 2.84
CA ASP A 498 -13.07 20.04 1.98
C ASP A 498 -12.12 19.52 0.88
N LEU A 499 -12.35 18.30 0.38
CA LEU A 499 -11.63 17.66 -0.71
C LEU A 499 -12.63 16.95 -1.64
N ALA A 500 -12.55 17.18 -2.94
CA ALA A 500 -13.38 16.48 -3.91
C ALA A 500 -12.88 15.05 -4.20
N ALA A 501 -13.67 14.26 -4.94
CA ALA A 501 -13.20 12.97 -5.45
C ALA A 501 -11.96 13.14 -6.35
N VAL A 502 -11.97 14.15 -7.23
CA VAL A 502 -10.78 14.66 -7.93
C VAL A 502 -10.54 16.10 -7.49
N ASP A 503 -9.42 16.33 -6.80
CA ASP A 503 -9.07 17.60 -6.18
C ASP A 503 -7.77 18.15 -6.78
N VAL A 504 -7.83 19.31 -7.43
CA VAL A 504 -6.69 19.96 -8.08
C VAL A 504 -6.56 21.40 -7.61
N ARG A 505 -5.37 21.81 -7.15
CA ARG A 505 -5.15 23.16 -6.65
C ARG A 505 -3.76 23.72 -6.87
N GLY A 506 -3.64 25.05 -6.76
CA GLY A 506 -2.35 25.72 -6.77
C GLY A 506 -1.68 25.73 -8.15
N GLY A 507 -0.36 25.63 -8.18
CA GLY A 507 0.46 25.71 -9.40
C GLY A 507 0.44 24.50 -10.32
N VAL A 508 -0.49 23.56 -10.15
CA VAL A 508 -0.67 22.36 -11.00
C VAL A 508 -0.93 22.78 -12.43
N ARG A 509 -0.25 22.15 -13.39
CA ARG A 509 -0.39 22.47 -14.81
C ARG A 509 -0.26 21.27 -15.74
N ASN A 510 -0.85 21.38 -16.92
CA ASN A 510 -0.68 20.42 -18.03
C ASN A 510 -1.09 18.99 -17.65
N VAL A 511 -2.28 18.83 -17.08
CA VAL A 511 -2.82 17.54 -16.64
C VAL A 511 -4.03 17.18 -17.49
N THR A 512 -4.03 15.98 -18.08
CA THR A 512 -5.19 15.45 -18.80
C THR A 512 -5.80 14.28 -18.07
N PHE A 513 -7.09 14.40 -17.73
CA PHE A 513 -7.95 13.31 -17.31
C PHE A 513 -8.75 12.83 -18.51
N ASN A 514 -8.72 11.53 -18.79
CA ASN A 514 -9.36 10.92 -19.93
C ASN A 514 -10.11 9.66 -19.50
N ASN A 515 -11.41 9.59 -19.80
CA ASN A 515 -12.28 8.49 -19.41
C ASN A 515 -12.25 8.22 -17.89
N THR A 516 -12.19 9.28 -17.08
CA THR A 516 -12.32 9.17 -15.62
C THR A 516 -13.79 8.99 -15.27
N LYS A 517 -14.08 8.03 -14.39
CA LYS A 517 -15.44 7.71 -13.96
C LYS A 517 -15.55 7.94 -12.46
N ILE A 518 -16.51 8.75 -12.04
CA ILE A 518 -16.75 9.10 -10.64
C ILE A 518 -18.16 8.65 -10.29
N TYR A 519 -18.26 7.74 -9.32
CA TYR A 519 -19.50 7.17 -8.85
C TYR A 519 -19.72 7.51 -7.39
N ASP A 520 -20.96 7.91 -7.07
CA ASP A 520 -21.44 8.09 -5.70
C ASP A 520 -20.55 8.99 -4.82
N SER A 521 -20.04 10.09 -5.36
CA SER A 521 -19.24 11.03 -4.55
C SER A 521 -20.10 11.58 -3.40
N PRO A 522 -19.67 11.46 -2.13
CA PRO A 522 -20.39 12.02 -1.00
C PRO A 522 -20.46 13.55 -1.03
N PHE A 523 -19.47 14.20 -1.65
CA PHE A 523 -19.31 15.65 -1.69
C PHE A 523 -19.07 16.10 -3.15
N ASP A 524 -18.23 17.12 -3.37
CA ASP A 524 -17.88 17.55 -4.70
C ASP A 524 -17.20 16.40 -5.48
N ALA A 525 -17.61 16.16 -6.73
CA ALA A 525 -16.96 15.13 -7.55
C ALA A 525 -15.65 15.65 -8.16
N ILE A 526 -15.62 16.89 -8.66
CA ILE A 526 -14.40 17.54 -9.15
C ILE A 526 -14.28 18.93 -8.54
N ARG A 527 -13.09 19.26 -8.05
CA ARG A 527 -12.75 20.61 -7.60
C ARG A 527 -11.43 21.08 -8.22
N ILE A 528 -11.47 22.25 -8.86
CA ILE A 528 -10.28 22.98 -9.35
C ILE A 528 -10.26 24.36 -8.69
N ILE A 529 -9.23 24.66 -7.90
CA ILE A 529 -9.18 25.92 -7.13
C ILE A 529 -7.78 26.55 -7.10
N LYS A 530 -7.72 27.88 -6.97
CA LYS A 530 -6.48 28.62 -6.66
C LYS A 530 -5.38 28.45 -7.71
N GLY A 531 -5.71 28.58 -8.99
CA GLY A 531 -4.73 28.82 -10.06
C GLY A 531 -4.31 27.71 -11.04
N PRO A 532 -4.75 26.45 -10.99
CA PRO A 532 -4.32 25.44 -11.96
C PRO A 532 -4.52 25.86 -13.42
N THR A 533 -3.58 25.48 -14.30
CA THR A 533 -3.63 25.83 -15.73
C THR A 533 -3.62 24.58 -16.61
N ASP A 534 -4.29 24.62 -17.77
CA ASP A 534 -4.28 23.52 -18.73
C ASP A 534 -4.68 22.15 -18.13
N ILE A 535 -5.72 22.16 -17.29
CA ILE A 535 -6.35 20.96 -16.75
C ILE A 535 -7.49 20.55 -17.68
N VAL A 536 -7.38 19.38 -18.30
CA VAL A 536 -8.30 18.94 -19.35
C VAL A 536 -9.00 17.66 -18.94
N PHE A 537 -10.34 17.68 -18.90
CA PHE A 537 -11.17 16.50 -18.70
C PHE A 537 -11.80 16.07 -20.03
N LYS A 538 -11.61 14.81 -20.42
CA LYS A 538 -12.16 14.19 -21.63
C LYS A 538 -12.97 12.97 -21.23
N ASN A 539 -14.16 12.82 -21.80
CA ASN A 539 -15.04 11.65 -21.59
C ASN A 539 -15.25 11.32 -20.10
N THR A 540 -15.35 12.34 -19.25
CA THR A 540 -15.53 12.15 -17.81
C THR A 540 -17.00 11.85 -17.50
N GLU A 541 -17.24 10.80 -16.73
CA GLU A 541 -18.57 10.38 -16.29
C GLU A 541 -18.69 10.64 -14.79
N ILE A 542 -19.76 11.34 -14.39
CA ILE A 542 -20.10 11.58 -12.99
C ILE A 542 -21.52 11.09 -12.77
N LEU A 543 -21.70 9.97 -12.05
CA LEU A 543 -23.01 9.51 -11.61
C LEU A 543 -23.06 9.52 -10.08
N GLY A 544 -23.82 10.48 -9.52
CA GLY A 544 -23.90 10.68 -8.08
C GLY A 544 -22.77 11.57 -7.55
N ALA A 545 -23.15 12.76 -7.11
CA ALA A 545 -22.32 13.69 -6.35
C ALA A 545 -23.17 14.28 -5.23
N SER A 546 -22.53 14.83 -4.18
CA SER A 546 -23.21 15.49 -3.07
C SER A 546 -24.15 14.57 -2.26
N LEU A 547 -23.90 13.26 -2.29
CA LEU A 547 -24.81 12.27 -1.71
C LEU A 547 -24.90 12.34 -0.17
N ALA A 548 -23.92 12.94 0.51
CA ALA A 548 -23.98 13.17 1.95
C ALA A 548 -24.96 14.29 2.35
N GLY A 549 -25.37 15.15 1.40
CA GLY A 549 -26.30 16.25 1.64
C GLY A 549 -25.77 17.38 2.56
N GLN A 550 -24.46 17.39 2.83
CA GLN A 550 -23.82 18.41 3.67
C GLN A 550 -23.31 19.61 2.84
N THR A 551 -23.22 20.78 3.48
CA THR A 551 -22.63 22.00 2.91
C THR A 551 -21.12 22.09 3.17
N THR A 552 -20.43 22.87 2.35
CA THR A 552 -19.00 23.17 2.45
C THR A 552 -18.78 24.69 2.48
N LYS A 553 -17.72 25.14 3.15
CA LYS A 553 -17.44 26.58 3.38
C LYS A 553 -15.95 26.95 3.46
N TYR A 554 -15.05 26.05 3.08
CA TYR A 554 -13.62 26.23 3.35
C TYR A 554 -12.96 27.30 2.44
N SER A 555 -13.15 27.23 1.11
CA SER A 555 -12.53 28.18 0.16
C SER A 555 -13.47 29.26 -0.38
N THR A 556 -14.74 29.25 0.03
CA THR A 556 -15.81 30.10 -0.51
C THR A 556 -16.94 30.31 0.52
N TRP A 557 -17.96 31.09 0.17
CA TRP A 557 -19.21 31.16 0.94
C TRP A 557 -19.84 29.76 1.10
N GLU A 558 -20.64 29.58 2.14
CA GLU A 558 -21.35 28.33 2.36
C GLU A 558 -22.19 27.97 1.13
N HIS A 559 -21.97 26.76 0.60
CA HIS A 559 -22.68 26.25 -0.56
C HIS A 559 -23.02 24.76 -0.38
N SER A 560 -24.04 24.32 -1.10
CA SER A 560 -24.26 22.89 -1.32
C SER A 560 -23.16 22.38 -2.26
N THR A 561 -22.61 21.21 -1.95
CA THR A 561 -21.69 20.53 -2.86
C THR A 561 -22.37 20.27 -4.21
N GLY A 562 -21.58 20.01 -5.27
CA GLY A 562 -22.07 19.73 -6.60
C GLY A 562 -21.17 18.81 -7.43
N ALA A 563 -21.52 18.61 -8.70
CA ALA A 563 -20.74 17.75 -9.60
C ALA A 563 -19.35 18.33 -9.92
N ILE A 564 -19.24 19.65 -10.13
CA ILE A 564 -17.98 20.33 -10.43
C ILE A 564 -17.96 21.69 -9.72
N ARG A 565 -16.87 21.97 -8.99
CA ARG A 565 -16.56 23.27 -8.39
C ARG A 565 -15.30 23.86 -9.03
N LEU A 566 -15.40 25.11 -9.49
CA LEU A 566 -14.31 25.87 -10.11
C LEU A 566 -14.17 27.21 -9.40
N GLU A 567 -12.97 27.57 -8.95
CA GLU A 567 -12.66 28.86 -8.30
C GLU A 567 -11.41 29.55 -8.87
#